data_AF-A0A7L1BUS6-F1
#
_entry.id   AF-A0A7L1BUS6-F1
#
_cell.length_a   1.000
_cell.length_b   1.000
_cell.length_c   1.000
_cell.angle_alpha   90.00
_cell.angle_beta   90.00
_cell.angle_gamma   90.00
#
_symmetry.space_group_name_H-M   'P 1'
#
loop_
_entity.id
_entity.type
_entity.pdbx_description
1 polymer ?
#
loop_
_entity_poly.entity_id
_entity_poly.type
_entity_poly.pdbx_seq_one_letter_code
_entity_poly.pdbx_strand_id
1 'polypeptide(L)' 'TAPLGSLSVPGPLYSVRVLRAGFTERGPEGSVRADGSVTLLTGGALTVLVDTGGPWLRDSLPQMLREHG' A
#
# COMPACT_ATOMS: atom_id res chain seq x y z
N THR A 1 4.75 -14.82 14.38
CA THR A 1 4.74 -14.44 12.94
C THR A 1 6.12 -13.93 12.56
N ALA A 2 6.41 -13.77 11.27
CA ALA A 2 7.64 -13.17 10.77
C ALA A 2 7.31 -12.20 9.62
N PRO A 3 8.15 -11.19 9.33
CA PRO A 3 7.98 -10.35 8.15
C PRO A 3 7.97 -11.21 6.88
N LEU A 4 7.06 -10.91 5.94
CA LEU A 4 6.87 -11.72 4.73
C LEU A 4 8.05 -11.63 3.74
N GLY A 5 8.86 -10.55 3.82
CA GLY A 5 10.02 -10.33 2.94
C GLY A 5 9.67 -9.92 1.50
N SER A 6 8.38 -9.90 1.14
CA SER A 6 7.87 -9.47 -0.15
C SER A 6 6.64 -8.57 0.04
N LEU A 7 6.47 -7.59 -0.84
CA LEU A 7 5.28 -6.76 -0.96
C LEU A 7 4.31 -7.27 -2.03
N SER A 8 4.61 -8.40 -2.66
CA SER A 8 3.80 -8.99 -3.72
C SER A 8 3.47 -10.44 -3.38
N VAL A 9 2.20 -10.79 -3.53
CA VAL A 9 1.70 -12.16 -3.42
C VAL A 9 1.02 -12.50 -4.75
N PRO A 10 1.64 -13.31 -5.61
CA PRO A 10 1.01 -13.73 -6.86
C PRO A 10 -0.15 -14.69 -6.56
N GLY A 11 -1.20 -14.62 -7.37
CA GLY A 11 -2.31 -15.54 -7.30
C GLY A 11 -2.98 -15.73 -8.66
N PRO A 12 -3.70 -16.85 -8.86
CA PRO A 12 -4.22 -17.23 -10.17
C PRO A 12 -5.43 -16.40 -10.63
N LEU A 13 -6.17 -15.80 -9.70
CA LEU A 13 -7.30 -14.91 -9.99
C LEU A 13 -6.99 -13.46 -9.61
N TYR A 14 -6.36 -13.26 -8.46
CA TYR A 14 -5.88 -11.96 -8.03
C TYR A 14 -4.43 -12.07 -7.60
N SER A 15 -3.60 -11.15 -8.08
CA SER A 15 -2.30 -10.85 -7.49
C SER A 15 -2.45 -9.65 -6.56
N VAL A 16 -1.81 -9.71 -5.40
CA VAL A 16 -1.86 -8.66 -4.37
C VAL A 16 -0.51 -7.98 -4.33
N ARG A 17 -0.51 -6.64 -4.35
CA ARG A 17 0.69 -5.81 -4.17
C ARG A 17 0.44 -4.73 -3.12
N VAL A 18 1.29 -4.69 -2.10
CA VAL A 18 1.37 -3.55 -1.20
C VAL A 18 2.16 -2.44 -1.91
N LEU A 19 1.47 -1.40 -2.36
CA LEU A 19 2.08 -0.23 -3.01
C LEU A 19 2.87 0.61 -1.99
N ARG A 20 2.34 0.72 -0.77
CA ARG A 20 3.00 1.38 0.36
C ARG A 20 2.71 0.60 1.63
N ALA A 21 3.75 0.21 2.35
CA ALA A 21 3.60 -0.35 3.69
C ALA A 21 3.29 0.79 4.67
N GLY A 22 2.26 0.60 5.48
CA GLY A 22 1.92 1.51 6.56
C GLY A 22 3.01 1.51 7.64
N PHE A 23 3.06 2.61 8.39
CA PHE A 23 4.03 2.77 9.47
C PHE A 23 3.42 3.60 10.60
N THR A 24 4.05 3.52 11.76
CA THR A 24 3.78 4.41 12.88
C THR A 24 5.10 4.62 13.62
N GLU A 25 5.52 5.86 13.70
CA GLU A 25 6.79 6.28 14.28
C GLU A 25 6.51 7.33 15.36
N ARG A 26 7.05 7.11 16.56
CA ARG A 26 6.99 8.11 17.62
C ARG A 26 8.06 9.15 17.39
N GLY A 27 7.65 10.40 17.28
CA GLY A 27 8.54 11.55 17.24
C GLY A 27 8.88 12.06 18.65
N PRO A 28 9.71 13.11 18.73
CA PRO A 28 9.95 13.83 19.97
C PRO A 28 8.65 14.38 20.56
N GLU A 29 8.63 14.56 21.88
CA GLU A 29 7.52 15.21 22.61
C GLU A 29 6.15 14.53 22.42
N GLY A 30 6.13 13.22 22.16
CA GLY A 30 4.88 12.44 22.06
C GLY A 30 4.13 12.59 20.74
N SER A 31 4.70 13.31 19.77
CA SER A 31 4.15 13.36 18.41
C SER A 31 4.21 11.97 17.74
N VAL A 32 3.30 11.70 16.80
CA VAL A 32 3.28 10.45 16.05
C VAL A 32 3.17 10.77 14.57
N ARG A 33 4.09 10.20 13.77
CA ARG A 33 3.99 10.18 12.31
C ARG A 33 3.50 8.80 11.90
N ALA A 34 2.42 8.74 11.15
CA ALA A 34 1.83 7.48 10.71
C ALA A 34 1.23 7.63 9.32
N ASP A 35 1.13 6.51 8.62
CA ASP A 35 0.30 6.38 7.43
C ASP A 35 -0.23 4.94 7.30
N GLY A 36 -1.38 4.80 6.64
CA GLY A 36 -1.97 3.52 6.30
C GLY A 36 -1.23 2.82 5.18
N SER A 37 -1.30 1.49 5.17
CA SER A 37 -0.87 0.72 4.00
C SER A 37 -1.79 1.02 2.81
N VAL A 38 -1.27 0.92 1.60
CA VAL A 38 -2.06 0.98 0.37
C VAL A 38 -1.79 -0.28 -0.43
N THR A 39 -2.85 -0.98 -0.83
CA THR A 39 -2.74 -2.29 -1.48
C THR A 39 -3.54 -2.33 -2.77
N LEU A 40 -2.93 -2.84 -3.84
CA LEU A 40 -3.52 -3.02 -5.16
C LEU A 40 -3.76 -4.52 -5.42
N LEU A 41 -4.95 -4.85 -5.89
CA LEU A 41 -5.30 -6.17 -6.39
C LEU A 41 -5.52 -6.09 -7.90
N THR A 42 -4.86 -6.97 -8.66
CA THR A 42 -4.91 -7.03 -10.12
C THR A 42 -5.14 -8.45 -10.63
N GLY A 43 -5.49 -8.60 -11.90
CA GLY A 43 -5.64 -9.90 -12.59
C GLY A 43 -7.06 -10.47 -12.63
N GLY A 44 -7.96 -10.00 -11.75
CA GLY A 44 -9.36 -10.43 -11.75
C GLY A 44 -10.27 -9.56 -12.60
N ALA A 45 -11.59 -9.69 -12.40
CA ALA A 45 -12.59 -8.94 -13.16
C ALA A 45 -12.56 -7.43 -12.87
N LEU A 46 -12.04 -7.03 -11.70
CA LEU A 46 -11.88 -5.65 -11.28
C LEU A 46 -10.43 -5.44 -10.81
N THR A 47 -9.88 -4.27 -11.13
CA THR A 47 -8.69 -3.76 -10.43
C THR A 47 -9.17 -3.02 -9.18
N VAL A 48 -8.66 -3.41 -8.01
CA VAL A 48 -9.17 -2.93 -6.73
C VAL A 48 -8.04 -2.28 -5.93
N LEU A 49 -8.29 -1.06 -5.50
CA LEU A 49 -7.44 -0.35 -4.54
C LEU A 49 -8.06 -0.48 -3.15
N VAL A 50 -7.29 -0.97 -2.19
CA VAL A 50 -7.67 -1.05 -0.77
C VAL A 50 -6.84 -0.02 -0.01
N ASP A 51 -7.57 0.89 0.65
CA ASP A 51 -7.08 2.12 1.27
C ASP A 51 -6.35 3.07 0.31
N THR A 52 -6.11 4.30 0.76
CA THR A 52 -5.45 5.35 -0.05
C THR A 52 -4.36 6.11 0.70
N GLY A 53 -4.11 5.74 1.95
CA GLY A 53 -3.25 6.48 2.87
C GLY A 53 -3.78 7.88 3.16
N GLY A 54 -2.91 8.74 3.69
CA GLY A 54 -3.26 10.12 4.00
C GLY A 54 -3.23 11.06 2.80
N PRO A 55 -3.80 12.28 2.94
CA PRO A 55 -3.86 13.27 1.86
C PRO A 55 -2.51 13.67 1.24
N TRP A 56 -1.40 13.49 1.97
CA TRP A 56 -0.04 13.73 1.48
C TRP A 56 0.39 12.77 0.35
N LEU A 57 -0.33 11.68 0.12
CA LEU A 57 -0.10 10.76 -1.01
C LEU A 57 -0.81 11.18 -2.30
N ARG A 58 -1.54 12.30 -2.31
CA ARG A 58 -2.37 12.73 -3.43
C ARG A 58 -1.67 12.67 -4.79
N ASP A 59 -0.41 13.08 -4.85
CA ASP A 59 0.32 13.18 -6.11
C ASP A 59 1.13 11.92 -6.44
N SER A 60 1.61 11.20 -5.42
CA SER A 60 2.42 9.99 -5.60
C SER A 60 1.60 8.72 -5.79
N LEU A 61 0.40 8.62 -5.20
CA LEU A 61 -0.47 7.46 -5.35
C LEU A 61 -0.89 7.22 -6.82
N PRO A 62 -1.35 8.23 -7.59
CA PRO A 62 -1.61 8.05 -9.02
C PRO A 62 -0.38 7.63 -9.83
N GLN A 63 0.83 7.99 -9.39
CA GLN A 63 2.06 7.51 -10.03
C GLN A 63 2.28 6.02 -9.75
N MET A 64 2.20 5.60 -8.49
CA MET A 64 2.32 4.18 -8.11
C MET A 64 1.29 3.29 -8.82
N LEU A 65 0.07 3.81 -9.01
CA LEU A 65 -0.98 3.10 -9.76
C LEU A 65 -0.64 2.96 -11.25
N ARG A 66 -0.04 3.98 -11.89
CA ARG A 66 0.42 3.89 -13.29
C ARG A 66 1.55 2.89 -13.48
N GLU A 67 2.38 2.68 -12.46
CA GLU A 67 3.52 1.75 -12.52
C GLU A 67 3.11 0.29 -12.30
N HIS A 68 1.94 0.04 -11.70
CA HIS A 68 1.57 -1.29 -11.20
C HIS A 68 0.15 -1.78 -11.56
N GLY A 69 -0.68 -0.92 -12.15
CA GLY A 69 -2.06 -1.21 -12.59
C GLY A 69 -2.18 -1.42 -14.09
#